data_AF-A0A0H4KI78-F1
#
_entry.id   AF-A0A0H4KI78-F1
#
_cell.length_a   1.000
_cell.length_b   1.000
_cell.length_c   1.000
_cell.angle_alpha   90.00
_cell.angle_beta   90.00
_cell.angle_gamma   90.00
#
_symmetry.space_group_name_H-M   'P 1'
#
loop_
_entity.id
_entity.type
_entity.pdbx_description
1 polymer ?
#
loop_
_entity_poly.entity_id
_entity_poly.type
_entity_poly.pdbx_seq_one_letter_code
_entity_poly.pdbx_strand_id
1 'polypeptide(L)'
;MPRIIETNLSMVRDFIKDHQSRIVEIDSWNEYIQKIKENHLDLENKSRDGTILPIPIGRRAFCLTFDDFHLSFISYNSRNQMTKTLSYLIRE
;
A
#
# COMPACT_ATOMS: atom_id res chain seq x y z
N MET A 1 4.92 -7.15 16.47
CA MET A 1 4.82 -6.07 15.48
C MET A 1 3.42 -6.07 14.90
N PRO A 2 2.74 -4.92 14.81
CA PRO A 2 1.44 -4.84 14.15
C PRO A 2 1.52 -5.37 12.71
N ARG A 3 0.42 -5.94 12.25
CA ARG A 3 0.31 -6.51 10.92
C ARG A 3 -0.78 -5.78 10.16
N ILE A 4 -0.59 -5.60 8.86
CA ILE A 4 -1.61 -5.04 7.98
C ILE A 4 -1.93 -6.03 6.86
N ILE A 5 -3.17 -5.99 6.38
CA ILE A 5 -3.54 -6.57 5.09
C ILE A 5 -3.46 -5.44 4.07
N GLU A 6 -2.55 -5.54 3.11
CA GLU A 6 -2.43 -4.59 2.00
C GLU A 6 -2.98 -5.25 0.73
N THR A 7 -3.88 -4.57 0.05
CA THR A 7 -4.47 -4.99 -1.22
C THR A 7 -4.24 -3.91 -2.28
N ASN A 8 -3.58 -4.28 -3.36
CA ASN A 8 -3.35 -3.45 -4.52
C ASN A 8 -4.32 -3.86 -5.63
N LEU A 9 -5.13 -2.91 -6.09
CA LEU A 9 -6.07 -3.07 -7.19
C LEU A 9 -5.49 -2.38 -8.42
N SER A 10 -5.12 -3.16 -9.45
CA SER A 10 -4.74 -2.61 -10.74
C SER A 10 -6.00 -2.14 -11.47
N MET A 11 -6.04 -0.87 -11.86
CA MET A 11 -7.22 -0.25 -12.43
C MET A 11 -7.03 0.04 -13.91
N VAL A 12 -8.06 -0.21 -14.71
CA VAL A 12 -8.19 0.25 -16.10
C VAL A 12 -9.48 1.02 -16.22
N ARG A 13 -9.37 2.35 -16.35
CA ARG A 13 -10.51 3.27 -16.18
C ARG A 13 -11.16 3.01 -14.81
N ASP A 14 -12.45 2.69 -14.80
CA ASP A 14 -13.22 2.43 -13.58
C ASP A 14 -13.32 0.92 -13.23
N PHE A 15 -12.62 0.06 -13.97
CA PHE A 15 -12.64 -1.39 -13.75
C PHE A 15 -11.38 -1.88 -13.03
N ILE A 16 -11.58 -2.81 -12.09
CA ILE A 16 -10.49 -3.57 -11.49
C ILE A 16 -10.05 -4.61 -12.52
N LYS A 17 -8.83 -4.47 -13.04
CA LYS A 17 -8.22 -5.44 -13.97
C LYS A 17 -7.66 -6.64 -13.23
N ASP A 18 -7.00 -6.38 -12.11
CA ASP A 18 -6.31 -7.38 -11.30
C ASP A 18 -6.21 -6.92 -9.85
N HIS A 19 -6.01 -7.85 -8.93
CA HIS A 19 -5.81 -7.57 -7.52
C HIS A 19 -4.73 -8.46 -6.91
N GLN A 20 -3.97 -7.90 -5.98
CA GLN A 20 -2.95 -8.62 -5.23
C GLN A 20 -3.04 -8.21 -3.76
N SER A 21 -3.17 -9.19 -2.87
CA SER A 21 -3.23 -8.97 -1.43
C SER A 21 -2.05 -9.64 -0.73
N ARG A 22 -1.57 -9.01 0.33
CA ARG A 22 -0.49 -9.55 1.17
C ARG A 22 -0.65 -9.12 2.63
N ILE A 23 -0.04 -9.89 3.53
CA ILE A 23 0.14 -9.49 4.92
C ILE A 23 1.53 -8.88 5.05
N VAL A 24 1.59 -7.70 5.66
CA VAL A 24 2.82 -6.95 5.89
C VAL A 24 3.00 -6.71 7.38
N GLU A 25 4.20 -6.99 7.88
CA GLU A 25 4.61 -6.59 9.22
C GLU A 25 5.12 -5.15 9.19
N ILE A 26 4.65 -4.33 10.12
CA ILE A 26 5.03 -2.92 10.23
C ILE A 26 5.48 -2.61 11.67
N ASP A 27 6.36 -1.63 11.82
CA ASP A 27 6.83 -1.18 13.13
C ASP A 27 5.69 -0.51 13.91
N SER A 28 5.01 0.44 13.28
CA SER A 28 3.82 1.09 13.81
C SER A 28 2.87 1.56 12.70
N TRP A 29 1.57 1.62 13.01
CA TRP A 29 0.55 2.13 12.08
C TRP A 29 0.83 3.58 11.66
N ASN A 30 1.17 4.44 12.61
CA ASN A 30 1.43 5.86 12.36
C ASN A 30 2.66 6.06 11.48
N GLU A 31 3.73 5.30 11.70
CA GLU A 31 4.93 5.38 10.86
C GLU A 31 4.65 4.87 9.44
N TYR A 32 3.87 3.80 9.29
CA TYR A 32 3.44 3.32 7.96
C TYR A 32 2.66 4.41 7.20
N ILE A 33 1.70 5.09 7.85
CA ILE A 33 0.98 6.21 7.25
C ILE A 33 1.94 7.35 6.87
N GLN A 34 2.88 7.69 7.75
CA GLN A 34 3.80 8.80 7.54
C GLN A 34 4.73 8.54 6.34
N LYS A 35 5.26 7.33 6.19
CA LYS A 35 6.05 6.90 5.02
C LYS A 35 5.28 7.09 3.71
N ILE A 36 3.99 6.78 3.70
CA ILE A 36 3.12 6.97 2.53
C ILE A 36 2.88 8.47 2.25
N LYS A 37 2.65 9.29 3.28
CA LYS A 37 2.45 10.75 3.14
C LYS A 37 3.67 11.45 2.53
N GLU A 38 4.84 11.07 2.98
CA GLU A 38 6.10 11.70 2.57
C GLU A 38 6.58 11.21 1.19
N ASN A 39 5.85 10.30 0.55
CA ASN A 39 6.25 9.60 -0.68
C ASN A 39 7.57 8.82 -0.53
N HIS A 40 7.96 8.52 0.71
CA HIS A 40 8.98 7.53 1.04
C HIS A 40 8.35 6.14 0.92
N LEU A 41 7.91 5.79 -0.29
CA LEU A 41 7.41 4.46 -0.64
C LEU A 41 8.56 3.48 -0.94
N ASP A 42 9.75 3.70 -0.40
CA ASP A 42 10.77 2.65 -0.19
C ASP A 42 10.35 1.76 0.99
N LEU A 43 9.11 1.28 0.92
CA LEU A 43 8.64 0.23 1.79
C LEU A 43 9.27 -1.06 1.26
N GLU A 44 10.51 -1.31 1.66
CA GLU A 44 11.08 -2.67 1.78
C GLU A 44 10.34 -3.47 2.86
N ASN A 45 9.01 -3.44 2.80
CA ASN A 45 8.14 -4.21 3.64
C ASN A 45 8.23 -5.65 3.16
N LYS A 46 9.15 -6.40 3.75
CA LYS A 46 9.29 -7.84 3.54
C LYS A 46 7.94 -8.49 3.78
N SER A 47 7.36 -9.11 2.76
CA SER A 47 6.28 -10.06 3.02
C SER A 47 6.85 -11.25 3.79
N ARG A 48 6.00 -11.93 4.56
CA ARG A 48 6.38 -13.01 5.48
C ARG A 48 7.13 -14.18 4.83
N ASP A 49 7.00 -14.34 3.52
CA ASP A 49 7.68 -15.35 2.68
C ASP A 49 9.04 -14.87 2.14
N GLY A 50 9.52 -13.68 2.53
CA GLY A 50 10.77 -13.10 2.06
C GLY A 50 10.67 -12.49 0.65
N THR A 51 9.49 -12.52 0.03
CA THR A 51 9.27 -11.93 -1.29
C THR A 51 9.24 -10.41 -1.19
N ILE A 52 10.34 -9.74 -1.58
CA ILE A 52 10.30 -8.29 -1.78
C ILE A 52 9.48 -8.05 -3.05
N LEU A 53 8.16 -7.98 -2.92
CA LEU A 53 7.33 -7.46 -3.99
C LEU A 53 7.65 -5.97 -4.07
N PRO A 54 8.22 -5.48 -5.19
CA PRO A 54 8.56 -4.08 -5.31
C PRO A 54 7.27 -3.29 -5.13
N ILE A 55 7.14 -2.59 -3.99
CA ILE A 55 6.28 -1.43 -4.01
C ILE A 55 6.93 -0.53 -5.05
N PRO A 56 6.21 -0.19 -6.11
CA PRO A 56 6.78 0.54 -7.22
C PRO A 56 7.35 1.85 -6.69
N ILE A 57 8.68 1.90 -6.70
CA ILE A 57 9.52 2.96 -6.15
C ILE A 57 9.17 4.28 -6.85
N GLY A 58 9.01 5.36 -6.07
CA GLY A 58 8.80 6.70 -6.60
C GLY A 58 7.36 7.07 -6.98
N ARG A 59 6.34 6.35 -6.50
CA ARG A 59 4.95 6.76 -6.74
C ARG A 59 4.50 7.83 -5.75
N ARG A 60 3.97 8.94 -6.26
CA ARG A 60 3.25 9.91 -5.43
C ARG A 60 1.91 9.31 -5.00
N ALA A 61 1.58 9.38 -3.72
CA ALA A 61 0.28 8.99 -3.21
C ALA A 61 -0.73 10.13 -3.46
N PHE A 62 -1.87 9.79 -4.07
CA PHE A 62 -2.97 10.70 -4.34
C PHE A 62 -4.23 10.23 -3.61
N CYS A 63 -5.14 11.16 -3.30
CA CYS A 63 -6.41 10.85 -2.65
C CYS A 63 -6.23 10.00 -1.37
N LEU A 64 -5.18 10.30 -0.60
CA LEU A 64 -4.88 9.59 0.64
C LEU A 64 -5.97 9.84 1.67
N THR A 65 -6.57 8.76 2.17
CA THR A 65 -7.54 8.77 3.26
C THR A 65 -7.11 7.73 4.29
N PHE A 66 -7.15 8.03 5.58
CA PHE A 66 -6.84 7.06 6.62
C PHE A 66 -7.62 7.37 7.90
N ASP A 67 -7.79 6.34 8.72
CA ASP A 67 -8.34 6.37 10.06
C ASP A 67 -7.51 5.47 10.99
N ASP A 68 -8.08 5.08 12.14
CA ASP A 68 -7.37 4.30 13.16
C ASP A 68 -7.01 2.87 12.72
N PHE A 69 -7.55 2.36 11.62
CA PHE A 69 -7.27 0.99 11.14
C PHE A 69 -7.31 0.80 9.64
N HIS A 70 -7.72 1.78 8.85
CA HIS A 70 -7.81 1.72 7.41
C HIS A 70 -7.04 2.86 6.77
N LEU A 71 -6.35 2.57 5.66
CA LEU A 71 -5.69 3.54 4.80
C LEU A 71 -5.98 3.20 3.34
N SER A 72 -6.31 4.21 2.55
CA SER A 72 -6.48 4.09 1.10
C SER A 72 -5.78 5.21 0.36
N PHE A 73 -5.21 4.88 -0.80
CA PHE A 73 -4.63 5.88 -1.69
C PHE A 73 -4.59 5.36 -3.13
N ILE A 74 -4.37 6.29 -4.05
CA ILE A 74 -4.15 6.03 -5.46
C ILE A 74 -2.68 6.29 -5.78
N SER A 75 -2.09 5.43 -6.59
CA SER A 75 -0.72 5.60 -7.09
C SER A 75 -0.67 5.33 -8.59
N TYR A 76 0.23 6.01 -9.29
CA TYR A 76 0.48 5.82 -10.73
C TYR A 76 1.88 5.29 -10.96
N ASN A 77 2.02 4.30 -11.84
CA ASN A 77 3.33 3.80 -12.24
C ASN A 77 3.96 4.66 -13.35
N SER A 78 5.19 4.36 -13.74
CA SER A 78 5.90 5.06 -14.82
C SER A 78 5.21 4.96 -16.19
N ARG A 79 4.30 4.01 -16.37
CA ARG A 79 3.44 3.83 -17.56
C ARG A 79 2.06 4.48 -17.39
N ASN A 80 1.89 5.34 -16.39
CA ASN A 80 0.63 6.00 -16.02
C ASN A 80 -0.52 5.05 -15.70
N GLN A 81 -0.22 3.83 -15.25
CA GLN A 81 -1.24 2.86 -14.82
C GLN A 81 -1.61 3.10 -13.36
N MET A 82 -2.91 3.23 -13.12
CA MET A 82 -3.46 3.50 -11.81
C MET A 82 -3.50 2.22 -10.95
N THR A 83 -3.13 2.36 -9.69
CA THR A 83 -3.31 1.35 -8.65
C THR A 83 -4.02 1.98 -7.47
N LYS A 84 -5.11 1.37 -7.02
CA LYS A 84 -5.75 1.73 -5.74
C LYS A 84 -5.24 0.77 -4.67
N THR A 85 -4.63 1.32 -3.64
CA THR A 85 -4.11 0.54 -2.51
C THR A 85 -5.05 0.71 -1.32
N LEU A 86 -5.35 -0.42 -0.67
CA LEU A 86 -6.16 -0.52 0.54
C LEU A 86 -5.33 -1.24 1.61
N SER A 87 -5.18 -0.65 2.77
CA SER A 87 -4.42 -1.21 3.88
C SER A 87 -5.27 -1.24 5.14
N TYR A 88 -5.34 -2.40 5.80
CA TYR A 88 -6.12 -2.60 7.02
C TYR A 88 -5.24 -3.15 8.15
N LEU A 89 -5.22 -2.46 9.29
CA LEU A 89 -4.56 -2.90 10.51
C LEU A 89 -5.29 -4.11 11.11
N ILE A 90 -4.55 -5.20 11.31
CA ILE A 90 -5.03 -6.38 12.01
C ILE A 90 -5.02 -6.06 13.51
N ARG A 91 -6.21 -6.01 14.11
CA ARG A 91 -6.42 -5.87 15.56
C ARG A 91 -6.73 -7.25 16.14
N GLU A 92 -6.00 -7.63 17.18
CA GLU A 92 -6.26 -8.85 17.98
C GLU A 92 -7.12 -8.50 19.19
#